data_AF-Q05SA4-F1
#
_entry.id   AF-Q05SA4-F1
#
_cell.length_a   1.000
_cell.length_b   1.000
_cell.length_c   1.000
_cell.angle_alpha   90.00
_cell.angle_beta   90.00
_cell.angle_gamma   90.00
#
_symmetry.space_group_name_H-M   'P 1'
#
loop_
_entity.id
_entity.type
_entity.pdbx_description
1 polymer ?
#
loop_
_entity_poly.entity_id
_entity_poly.type
_entity_poly.pdbx_seq_one_letter_code
_entity_poly.pdbx_strand_id
1 'polypeptide(L)' 'MQRIRREDALEEMNRTFVIEAFIRRERVCISKRHGVWDWDQDGIPAWLLPVLRDSGLLP' A
#
# COMPACT_ATOMS: atom_id res chain seq x y z
N MET A 1 1.43 3.94 -23.35
CA MET A 1 2.41 4.02 -22.25
C MET A 1 1.74 3.50 -21.00
N GLN A 2 2.00 2.24 -20.62
CA GLN A 2 1.45 1.69 -19.40
C GLN A 2 2.25 2.28 -18.22
N ARG A 3 1.64 3.26 -17.54
CA ARG A 3 2.05 3.65 -16.19
C ARG A 3 1.88 2.38 -15.35
N ILE A 4 2.97 1.68 -15.02
CA ILE A 4 2.93 0.80 -13.85
C ILE A 4 2.49 1.72 -12.71
N ARG A 5 1.27 1.52 -12.21
CA ARG A 5 0.66 2.40 -11.22
C ARG A 5 1.45 2.19 -9.93
N ARG A 6 1.65 3.25 -9.13
CA ARG A 6 2.35 3.14 -7.84
C ARG A 6 1.75 2.03 -6.95
N GLU A 7 0.46 1.76 -7.13
CA GLU A 7 -0.28 0.64 -6.54
C GLU A 7 0.27 -0.74 -6.92
N ASP A 8 0.62 -0.97 -8.19
CA ASP A 8 1.16 -2.25 -8.68
C ASP A 8 2.54 -2.49 -8.03
N ALA A 9 3.38 -1.46 -7.99
CA ALA A 9 4.70 -1.54 -7.38
C ALA A 9 4.63 -1.73 -5.84
N LEU A 10 3.57 -1.23 -5.20
CA LEU A 10 3.29 -1.49 -3.78
C LEU A 10 2.76 -2.92 -3.57
N GLU A 11 1.98 -3.46 -4.51
CA GLU A 11 1.46 -4.83 -4.47
C GLU A 11 2.57 -5.88 -4.59
N GLU A 12 3.60 -5.59 -5.39
CA GLU A 12 4.78 -6.45 -5.53
C GLU A 12 5.67 -6.47 -4.26
N MET A 13 5.47 -5.54 -3.32
CA MET A 13 6.19 -5.56 -2.05
C MET A 13 5.70 -6.70 -1.14
N ASN A 14 6.48 -7.02 -0.10
CA ASN A 14 6.07 -8.00 0.89
C ASN A 14 4.74 -7.57 1.55
N ARG A 15 3.69 -8.36 1.33
CA ARG A 15 2.33 -8.05 1.79
C ARG A 15 2.24 -7.87 3.32
N THR A 16 2.97 -8.67 4.10
CA THR A 16 3.02 -8.53 5.56
C THR A 16 3.62 -7.18 5.94
N PHE A 17 4.72 -6.79 5.30
CA PHE A 17 5.35 -5.48 5.53
C PHE A 17 4.41 -4.31 5.19
N VAL A 18 3.68 -4.39 4.07
CA VAL A 18 2.73 -3.35 3.67
C VAL A 18 1.58 -3.22 4.68
N ILE A 19 1.07 -4.34 5.19
CA ILE A 19 0.03 -4.36 6.23
C ILE A 19 0.56 -3.79 7.55
N GLU A 20 1.75 -4.18 7.99
CA GLU A 20 2.36 -3.65 9.20
C GLU A 20 2.59 -2.13 9.10
N ALA A 21 3.07 -1.65 7.95
CA ALA A 21 3.24 -0.23 7.69
C ALA A 21 1.90 0.52 7.72
N PHE A 22 0.83 -0.08 7.17
CA PHE A 22 -0.52 0.49 7.26
C PHE A 22 -1.00 0.58 8.73
N ILE A 23 -0.87 -0.51 9.51
CA ILE A 23 -1.27 -0.55 10.93
C ILE A 23 -0.53 0.53 11.73
N ARG A 24 0.76 0.72 11.46
CA ARG A 24 1.60 1.72 12.13
C ARG A 24 1.44 3.13 11.57
N ARG A 25 0.65 3.31 10.50
CA ARG A 25 0.55 4.54 9.71
C ARG A 25 1.91 5.06 9.23
N GLU A 26 2.83 4.15 8.95
CA GLU A 26 4.18 4.46 8.45
C GLU A 26 4.18 4.56 6.92
N ARG A 27 4.86 5.58 6.40
CA ARG A 27 5.04 5.76 4.95
C ARG A 27 5.87 4.61 4.36
N VAL A 28 5.46 4.11 3.20
CA VAL A 28 6.15 2.99 2.52
C VAL A 28 7.04 3.52 1.39
N CYS A 29 8.35 3.29 1.46
CA CYS A 29 9.23 3.58 0.33
C CYS A 29 9.11 2.47 -0.73
N ILE A 30 8.44 2.76 -1.84
CA ILE A 30 8.18 1.78 -2.91
C ILE A 30 9.47 1.55 -3.71
N SER A 31 10.03 2.61 -4.27
CA SER A 31 11.34 2.59 -4.95
C SER A 31 11.79 4.02 -5.32
N LYS A 32 13.04 4.16 -5.80
CA LYS A 32 13.54 5.42 -6.36
C LYS A 32 12.70 5.95 -7.54
N ARG A 33 12.02 5.06 -8.31
CA ARG A 33 11.20 5.45 -9.46
C ARG A 33 9.74 5.73 -9.11
N HIS A 34 9.23 5.08 -8.07
CA HIS A 34 7.81 5.15 -7.68
C HIS A 34 7.56 5.97 -6.41
N GLY A 35 8.63 6.41 -5.75
CA GLY A 35 8.59 7.30 -4.60
C GLY A 35 8.15 6.59 -3.32
N VAL A 36 7.53 7.36 -2.44
CA VAL A 36 7.00 6.94 -1.15
C VAL A 36 5.48 6.91 -1.24
N TRP A 37 4.83 5.91 -0.66
CA TRP A 37 3.39 5.84 -0.46
C TRP A 37 3.04 6.44 0.90
N ASP A 38 2.13 7.41 0.91
CA ASP A 38 1.60 8.03 2.11
C ASP A 38 0.10 7.68 2.21
N TRP A 39 -0.30 6.99 3.27
CA TRP A 39 -1.68 6.49 3.43
C TRP A 39 -2.73 7.60 3.50
N ASP A 40 -2.37 8.76 4.03
CA ASP A 40 -3.28 9.90 4.16
C ASP A 40 -3.41 10.67 2.83
N GLN A 41 -2.40 10.62 1.96
CA GLN A 41 -2.40 11.32 0.67
C GLN A 41 -2.83 10.43 -0.50
N ASP A 42 -2.29 9.21 -0.57
CA ASP A 42 -2.52 8.25 -1.65
C ASP A 42 -3.71 7.33 -1.37
N GLY A 43 -4.13 7.20 -0.11
CA GLY A 43 -5.23 6.33 0.31
C GLY A 43 -4.86 4.85 0.36
N ILE A 44 -5.90 4.02 0.49
CA ILE A 44 -5.76 2.56 0.56
C ILE A 44 -5.97 1.99 -0.86
N PRO A 45 -4.99 1.25 -1.41
CA PRO A 45 -5.14 0.59 -2.71
C PRO A 45 -6.31 -0.39 -2.76
N ALA A 46 -6.93 -0.52 -3.93
CA ALA A 46 -8.08 -1.40 -4.14
C ALA A 46 -7.79 -2.87 -3.82
N TRP A 47 -6.57 -3.34 -4.11
CA TRP A 47 -6.13 -4.71 -3.81
C TRP A 47 -5.91 -4.95 -2.31
N LEU A 48 -5.59 -3.90 -1.54
CA LEU A 48 -5.31 -3.99 -0.10
C LEU A 48 -6.59 -3.88 0.74
N LEU A 49 -7.60 -3.15 0.25
CA LEU A 49 -8.91 -3.00 0.90
C LEU A 49 -9.56 -4.32 1.38
N PRO A 50 -9.72 -5.36 0.54
CA PRO A 50 -10.33 -6.61 1.00
C PRO A 50 -9.50 -7.29 2.08
N VAL A 51 -8.17 -7.26 1.96
CA VAL A 51 -7.26 -7.87 2.94
C VAL A 51 -7.40 -7.20 4.32
N LEU A 52 -7.49 -5.87 4.34
CA LEU A 52 -7.67 -5.12 5.59
C LEU A 52 -9.06 -5.34 6.20
N ARG A 53 -10.12 -5.46 5.38
CA ARG A 53 -11.46 -5.80 5.84
C ARG A 53 -11.53 -7.20 6.44
N ASP A 54 -10.97 -8.19 5.77
CA ASP A 54 -10.95 -9.57 6.24
C ASP A 54 -10.14 -9.72 7.55
N SER A 55 -9.14 -8.85 7.73
CA SER A 55 -8.34 -8.78 8.95
C SER A 55 -9.01 -8.02 10.11
N GLY A 56 -10.18 -7.41 9.89
CA GLY A 56 -10.86 -6.57 10.88
C GLY A 56 -10.16 -5.22 11.14
N LEU A 57 -9.26 -4.80 10.26
CA LEU A 57 -8.49 -3.55 10.36
C LEU A 57 -9.23 -2.35 9.76
N LEU A 58 -10.34 -2.60 9.05
CA LEU A 58 -11.25 -1.57 8.54
C LEU A 58 -12.67 -1.87 9.05
N PRO A 59 -13.43 -0.83 9.45
CA PRO A 59 -14.84 -0.97 9.82
C PRO A 59 -15.73 -1.31 8.60
#